data_AF-A0A508X8E4-F1
#
_entry.id   AF-A0A508X8E4-F1
#
_cell.length_a   1.000
_cell.length_b   1.000
_cell.length_c   1.000
_cell.angle_alpha   90.00
_cell.angle_beta   90.00
_cell.angle_gamma   90.00
#
_symmetry.space_group_name_H-M   'P 1'
#
loop_
_entity.id
_entity.type
_entity.pdbx_description
1 polymer ?
#
loop_
_entity_poly.entity_id
_entity_poly.type
_entity_poly.pdbx_seq_one_letter_code
_entity_poly.pdbx_strand_id
1 'polypeptide(L)'
;MPRLFAVGAFANVLAGFCLLRIGLGSFYSVPAKPPRLASFFMGSVIVDLFIYDLPRGTLQHAFFYQRPFFLIQAWSAAAIIQSRLRSYADGILLCMLALSALYFLVKIYAAVAAGSGATGADYLQSPFALISQALGAMLIFGTGVAMLGVMAKDVVDEARANSEIDALSGLCN
;
A
#
# COMPACT_ATOMS: atom_id res chain seq x y z
N MET A 1 -16.27 13.70 -14.47
CA MET A 1 -15.21 14.31 -13.63
C MET A 1 -14.05 14.75 -14.52
N PRO A 2 -13.38 15.87 -14.23
CA PRO A 2 -12.24 16.33 -15.02
C PRO A 2 -11.11 15.29 -15.03
N ARG A 3 -10.48 15.05 -16.19
CA ARG A 3 -9.41 14.05 -16.38
C ARG A 3 -8.27 14.21 -15.38
N LEU A 4 -7.81 15.44 -15.18
CA LEU A 4 -6.74 15.78 -14.25
C LEU A 4 -7.07 15.41 -12.81
N PHE A 5 -8.33 15.52 -12.39
CA PHE A 5 -8.73 15.19 -11.03
C PHE A 5 -8.72 13.68 -10.78
N ALA A 6 -9.18 12.89 -11.77
CA ALA A 6 -9.18 11.43 -11.66
C ALA A 6 -7.76 10.87 -11.64
N VAL A 7 -6.90 11.31 -12.56
CA VAL A 7 -5.49 10.91 -12.63
C VAL A 7 -4.73 11.41 -11.40
N GLY A 8 -5.03 12.63 -10.94
CA GLY A 8 -4.46 13.19 -9.72
C GLY A 8 -4.81 12.36 -8.48
N ALA A 9 -6.05 11.89 -8.36
CA ALA A 9 -6.46 11.01 -7.26
C ALA A 9 -5.73 9.67 -7.30
N PHE A 10 -5.62 9.04 -8.48
CA PHE A 10 -4.83 7.83 -8.67
C PHE A 10 -3.36 8.04 -8.26
N ALA A 11 -2.73 9.09 -8.80
CA ALA A 11 -1.35 9.43 -8.55
C ALA A 11 -1.09 9.70 -7.07
N ASN A 12 -1.99 10.39 -6.38
CA ASN A 12 -1.82 10.69 -4.95
C ASN A 12 -1.78 9.40 -4.09
N VAL A 13 -2.73 8.48 -4.33
CA VAL A 13 -2.75 7.20 -3.59
C VAL A 13 -1.51 6.37 -3.91
N LEU A 14 -1.12 6.30 -5.18
CA LEU A 14 0.07 5.55 -5.60
C LEU A 14 1.36 6.14 -5.00
N ALA A 15 1.47 7.46 -4.96
CA ALA A 15 2.58 8.18 -4.33
C ALA A 15 2.66 7.84 -2.84
N GLY A 16 1.52 7.82 -2.14
CA GLY A 16 1.45 7.40 -0.74
C GLY A 16 2.01 6.00 -0.51
N PHE A 17 1.66 5.02 -1.35
CA PHE A 17 2.22 3.67 -1.25
C PHE A 17 3.70 3.59 -1.62
N CYS A 18 4.16 4.41 -2.56
CA CYS A 18 5.58 4.53 -2.87
C CYS A 18 6.35 5.08 -1.66
N LEU A 19 5.85 6.14 -1.01
CA LEU A 19 6.44 6.69 0.21
C LEU A 19 6.46 5.68 1.34
N LEU A 20 5.38 4.93 1.53
CA LEU A 20 5.34 3.82 2.50
C LEU A 20 6.46 2.81 2.21
N ARG A 21 6.66 2.41 0.94
CA ARG A 21 7.74 1.49 0.57
C ARG A 21 9.13 2.07 0.86
N ILE A 22 9.34 3.37 0.65
CA ILE A 22 10.60 4.05 1.02
C ILE A 22 10.80 4.00 2.54
N GLY A 23 9.77 4.35 3.32
CA GLY A 23 9.80 4.31 4.78
C GLY A 23 10.12 2.92 5.32
N LEU A 24 9.48 1.89 4.78
CA LEU A 24 9.79 0.49 5.10
C LEU A 24 11.23 0.11 4.72
N GLY A 25 11.76 0.67 3.64
CA GLY A 25 13.13 0.40 3.22
C GLY A 25 14.17 0.96 4.19
N SER A 26 13.91 2.14 4.75
CA SER A 26 14.73 2.71 5.82
C SER A 26 14.58 1.93 7.12
N PHE A 27 13.34 1.59 7.51
CA PHE A 27 13.06 0.90 8.77
C PHE A 27 13.62 -0.54 8.81
N TYR A 28 13.38 -1.33 7.76
CA TYR A 28 13.79 -2.74 7.71
C TYR A 28 15.17 -2.96 7.05
N SER A 29 15.91 -1.89 6.70
CA SER A 29 17.19 -1.96 5.99
C SER A 29 17.14 -2.71 4.64
N VAL A 30 15.99 -2.69 3.96
CA VAL A 30 15.79 -3.28 2.62
C VAL A 30 15.60 -2.17 1.58
N PRO A 31 16.66 -1.72 0.91
CA PRO A 31 16.67 -0.46 0.16
C PRO A 31 15.64 -0.43 -0.97
N ALA A 32 14.77 0.58 -0.95
CA ALA A 32 13.71 0.77 -1.95
C ALA A 32 14.23 1.32 -3.30
N LYS A 33 15.49 1.78 -3.36
CA LYS A 33 16.13 2.41 -4.54
C LYS A 33 15.22 3.47 -5.19
N PRO A 34 15.18 4.71 -4.67
CA PRO A 34 14.29 5.79 -5.13
C PRO A 34 14.11 5.95 -6.64
N PRO A 35 15.16 5.87 -7.51
CA PRO A 35 14.97 5.99 -8.95
C PRO A 35 14.11 4.88 -9.56
N ARG A 36 14.16 3.66 -9.01
CA ARG A 36 13.29 2.54 -9.48
C ARG A 36 11.83 2.80 -9.12
N LEU A 37 11.60 3.32 -7.92
CA LEU A 37 10.26 3.68 -7.45
C LEU A 37 9.67 4.85 -8.24
N ALA A 38 10.50 5.88 -8.51
CA ALA A 38 10.11 7.00 -9.36
C ALA A 38 9.78 6.55 -10.79
N SER A 39 10.59 5.67 -11.37
CA SER A 39 10.33 5.10 -12.71
C SER A 39 9.02 4.31 -12.74
N PHE A 40 8.77 3.49 -11.70
CA PHE A 40 7.53 2.75 -11.54
C PHE A 40 6.31 3.67 -11.39
N PHE A 41 6.42 4.71 -10.57
CA PHE A 41 5.37 5.70 -10.37
C PHE A 41 5.04 6.44 -11.67
N MET A 42 6.06 7.01 -12.34
CA MET A 42 5.89 7.73 -13.59
C MET A 42 5.29 6.83 -14.68
N GLY A 43 5.80 5.61 -14.83
CA GLY A 43 5.26 4.63 -15.77
C GLY A 43 3.79 4.31 -15.49
N SER A 44 3.42 4.16 -14.22
CA SER A 44 2.03 3.87 -13.82
C SER A 44 1.09 5.04 -14.09
N VAL A 45 1.52 6.29 -13.83
CA VAL A 45 0.74 7.49 -14.14
C VAL A 45 0.58 7.68 -15.65
N ILE A 46 1.62 7.41 -16.43
CA ILE A 46 1.54 7.44 -17.89
C ILE A 46 0.55 6.40 -18.41
N VAL A 47 0.58 5.17 -17.87
CA VAL A 47 -0.41 4.14 -18.21
C VAL A 47 -1.83 4.61 -17.84
N ASP A 48 -2.02 5.21 -16.67
CA ASP A 48 -3.33 5.74 -16.24
C ASP A 48 -3.86 6.82 -17.22
N LEU A 49 -2.96 7.69 -17.72
CA LEU A 49 -3.30 8.67 -18.74
C LEU A 49 -3.76 8.04 -20.06
N PHE A 50 -3.13 6.94 -20.49
CA PHE A 50 -3.50 6.23 -21.72
C PHE A 50 -4.80 5.43 -21.59
N ILE A 51 -5.08 4.88 -20.41
CA ILE A 51 -6.30 4.09 -20.19
C ILE A 51 -7.52 4.95 -19.85
N TYR A 52 -7.34 6.26 -19.60
CA TYR A 52 -8.42 7.13 -19.15
C TYR A 52 -9.67 7.11 -20.07
N ASP A 53 -9.44 7.09 -21.39
CA ASP A 53 -10.50 7.11 -22.39
C ASP A 53 -11.09 5.72 -22.67
N LEU A 54 -10.55 4.64 -22.07
CA LEU A 54 -11.14 3.31 -22.20
C LEU A 54 -12.48 3.22 -21.45
N PRO A 55 -13.44 2.41 -21.94
CA PRO A 55 -14.72 2.23 -21.27
C PRO A 55 -14.52 1.66 -19.85
N ARG A 56 -15.02 2.41 -18.86
CA ARG A 56 -15.04 1.95 -17.46
C ARG A 56 -16.02 0.79 -17.36
N GLY A 57 -15.59 -0.30 -16.71
CA GLY A 57 -16.31 -1.58 -16.68
C GLY A 57 -15.71 -2.68 -17.56
N THR A 58 -14.69 -2.37 -18.37
CA THR A 58 -13.91 -3.41 -19.06
C THR A 58 -12.84 -4.02 -18.15
N LEU A 59 -12.59 -5.32 -18.29
CA LEU A 59 -11.47 -5.99 -17.62
C LEU A 59 -10.13 -5.32 -17.95
N GLN A 60 -9.97 -4.83 -19.18
CA GLN A 60 -8.74 -4.16 -19.62
C GLN A 60 -8.48 -2.89 -18.79
N HIS A 61 -9.46 -1.98 -18.70
CA HIS A 61 -9.34 -0.77 -17.89
C HIS A 61 -9.08 -1.13 -16.42
N ALA A 62 -9.90 -2.01 -15.82
CA ALA A 62 -9.76 -2.39 -14.41
C ALA A 62 -8.38 -3.02 -14.11
N PHE A 63 -7.89 -3.88 -15.01
CA PHE A 63 -6.61 -4.56 -14.85
C PHE A 63 -5.44 -3.56 -14.91
N PHE A 64 -5.38 -2.66 -15.91
CA PHE A 64 -4.30 -1.66 -15.99
C PHE A 64 -4.37 -0.62 -14.87
N TYR A 65 -5.58 -0.25 -14.44
CA TYR A 65 -5.77 0.71 -13.36
C TYR A 65 -5.37 0.14 -12.00
N GLN A 66 -5.73 -1.11 -11.70
CA GLN A 66 -5.54 -1.65 -10.35
C GLN A 66 -4.18 -2.32 -10.12
N ARG A 67 -3.53 -2.81 -11.19
CA ARG A 67 -2.23 -3.49 -11.13
C ARG A 67 -1.13 -2.72 -10.40
N PRO A 68 -0.92 -1.41 -10.63
CA PRO A 68 0.12 -0.65 -9.93
C PRO A 68 -0.02 -0.72 -8.41
N PHE A 69 -1.25 -0.63 -7.90
CA PHE A 69 -1.51 -0.73 -6.46
C PHE A 69 -1.22 -2.13 -5.91
N PHE A 70 -1.61 -3.18 -6.63
CA PHE A 70 -1.24 -4.55 -6.25
C PHE A 70 0.28 -4.73 -6.17
N LEU A 71 1.01 -4.28 -7.20
CA LEU A 71 2.46 -4.48 -7.30
C LEU A 71 3.21 -3.77 -6.19
N ILE A 72 2.87 -2.51 -5.88
CA ILE A 72 3.58 -1.76 -4.83
C ILE A 72 3.29 -2.32 -3.43
N GLN A 73 2.06 -2.82 -3.18
CA GLN A 73 1.70 -3.46 -1.92
C GLN A 73 2.40 -4.81 -1.76
N ALA A 74 2.41 -5.64 -2.81
CA ALA A 74 3.13 -6.92 -2.82
C ALA A 74 4.65 -6.71 -2.66
N TRP A 75 5.22 -5.69 -3.30
CA TRP A 75 6.63 -5.34 -3.15
C TRP A 75 6.96 -4.86 -1.73
N SER A 76 6.05 -4.12 -1.10
CA SER A 76 6.20 -3.69 0.30
C SER A 76 6.14 -4.88 1.26
N ALA A 77 5.19 -5.80 1.07
CA ALA A 77 5.11 -7.04 1.82
C ALA A 77 6.39 -7.90 1.66
N ALA A 78 6.89 -8.02 0.43
CA ALA A 78 8.13 -8.77 0.16
C ALA A 78 9.35 -8.17 0.86
N ALA A 79 9.38 -6.86 1.11
CA ALA A 79 10.46 -6.22 1.87
C ALA A 79 10.48 -6.68 3.34
N ILE A 80 9.32 -6.84 3.97
CA ILE A 80 9.19 -7.34 5.34
C ILE A 80 9.60 -8.82 5.44
N ILE A 81 9.23 -9.62 4.44
CA ILE A 81 9.67 -11.03 4.38
C ILE A 81 11.20 -11.10 4.25
N GLN A 82 11.79 -10.26 3.39
CA GLN A 82 13.26 -10.20 3.20
C GLN A 82 14.01 -9.75 4.45
N SER A 83 13.41 -8.93 5.31
CA SER A 83 14.00 -8.55 6.59
C SER A 83 13.85 -9.62 7.69
N ARG A 84 13.33 -10.81 7.34
CA ARG A 84 13.21 -12.01 8.17
C ARG A 84 12.22 -11.94 9.34
N LEU A 85 11.21 -11.06 9.29
CA LEU A 85 10.13 -10.98 10.30
C LEU A 85 10.65 -11.02 11.75
N ARG A 86 11.02 -9.86 12.30
CA ARG A 86 11.66 -9.77 13.62
C ARG A 86 10.64 -9.89 14.76
N SER A 87 9.35 -9.65 14.47
CA SER A 87 8.30 -9.67 15.50
C SER A 87 6.90 -10.07 15.00
N TYR A 88 6.02 -10.43 15.93
CA TYR A 88 4.57 -10.52 15.72
C TYR A 88 3.97 -9.23 15.12
N ALA A 89 4.46 -8.06 15.53
CA ALA A 89 4.01 -6.79 14.96
C ALA A 89 4.31 -6.70 13.45
N ASP A 90 5.48 -7.18 13.02
CA ASP A 90 5.84 -7.27 11.61
C ASP A 90 4.91 -8.24 10.86
N GLY A 91 4.47 -9.31 11.52
CA GLY A 91 3.50 -10.25 10.99
C GLY A 91 2.13 -9.61 10.73
N ILE A 92 1.66 -8.74 11.63
CA ILE A 92 0.41 -7.98 11.43
C ILE A 92 0.56 -7.02 10.26
N LEU A 93 1.67 -6.27 10.20
CA LEU A 93 1.94 -5.35 9.10
C LEU A 93 2.03 -6.07 7.75
N LEU A 94 2.72 -7.22 7.71
CA LEU A 94 2.80 -8.09 6.53
C LEU A 94 1.39 -8.56 6.12
N CYS A 95 0.57 -8.99 7.06
CA CYS A 95 -0.80 -9.41 6.80
C CYS A 95 -1.63 -8.27 6.19
N MET A 96 -1.54 -7.06 6.74
CA MET A 96 -2.24 -5.88 6.22
C MET A 96 -1.80 -5.52 4.79
N LEU A 97 -0.50 -5.58 4.49
CA LEU A 97 0.03 -5.33 3.13
C LEU A 97 -0.39 -6.43 2.15
N ALA A 98 -0.37 -7.69 2.58
CA ALA A 98 -0.80 -8.82 1.77
C ALA A 98 -2.31 -8.78 1.47
N LEU A 99 -3.13 -8.46 2.48
CA LEU A 99 -4.57 -8.23 2.30
C LEU A 99 -4.84 -7.04 1.38
N SER A 100 -4.05 -5.96 1.49
CA SER A 100 -4.15 -4.81 0.58
C SER A 100 -3.81 -5.18 -0.86
N ALA A 101 -2.75 -5.95 -1.08
CA ALA A 101 -2.41 -6.47 -2.40
C ALA A 101 -3.55 -7.34 -2.95
N LEU A 102 -4.04 -8.31 -2.16
CA LEU A 102 -5.13 -9.19 -2.57
C LEU A 102 -6.42 -8.41 -2.87
N TYR A 103 -6.77 -7.44 -2.03
CA TYR A 103 -7.91 -6.55 -2.24
C TYR A 103 -7.84 -5.86 -3.61
N PHE A 104 -6.67 -5.31 -3.97
CA PHE A 104 -6.49 -4.68 -5.27
C PHE A 104 -6.53 -5.69 -6.43
N LEU A 105 -6.03 -6.92 -6.24
CA LEU A 105 -6.16 -7.97 -7.24
C LEU A 105 -7.62 -8.39 -7.46
N VAL A 106 -8.36 -8.64 -6.38
CA VAL A 106 -9.79 -9.02 -6.42
C VAL A 106 -10.63 -7.92 -7.04
N LYS A 107 -10.30 -6.65 -6.76
CA LYS A 107 -11.03 -5.48 -7.29
C LYS A 107 -11.03 -5.41 -8.81
N ILE A 108 -10.03 -5.99 -9.49
CA ILE A 108 -9.98 -6.08 -10.96
C ILE A 108 -11.21 -6.83 -11.49
N TYR A 109 -11.54 -7.97 -10.88
CA TYR A 109 -12.67 -8.79 -11.28
C TYR A 109 -13.99 -8.28 -10.69
N ALA A 110 -13.97 -7.85 -9.43
CA ALA A 110 -15.16 -7.40 -8.73
C ALA A 110 -15.79 -6.16 -9.39
N ALA A 111 -14.98 -5.25 -9.95
CA ALA A 111 -15.49 -4.10 -10.68
C ALA A 111 -16.30 -4.49 -11.92
N VAL A 112 -15.89 -5.55 -12.62
CA VAL A 112 -16.58 -6.04 -13.81
C VAL A 112 -17.82 -6.85 -13.42
N ALA A 113 -17.70 -7.73 -12.42
CA ALA A 113 -18.80 -8.60 -11.98
C ALA A 113 -19.95 -7.82 -11.31
N ALA A 114 -19.65 -6.77 -10.55
CA ALA A 114 -20.65 -5.97 -9.84
C ALA A 114 -21.35 -4.92 -10.73
N GLY A 115 -20.96 -4.79 -12.01
CA GLY A 115 -21.54 -3.82 -12.93
C GLY A 115 -21.26 -2.38 -12.50
N SER A 116 -19.98 -1.97 -12.47
CA SER A 116 -19.54 -0.69 -11.93
C SER A 116 -19.94 0.57 -12.73
N GLY A 117 -20.91 0.46 -13.65
CA GLY A 117 -21.33 1.52 -14.56
C GLY A 117 -20.38 1.76 -15.74
N ALA A 118 -20.91 2.32 -16.83
CA ALA A 118 -20.15 2.61 -18.05
C ALA A 118 -19.31 3.89 -17.94
N THR A 119 -19.69 4.81 -17.06
CA THR A 119 -19.01 6.10 -16.85
C THR A 119 -18.43 6.22 -15.44
N GLY A 120 -17.45 7.12 -15.27
CA GLY A 120 -16.86 7.40 -13.95
C GLY A 120 -17.82 8.02 -12.94
N ALA A 121 -18.90 8.65 -13.39
CA ALA A 121 -19.95 9.19 -12.51
C ALA A 121 -20.83 8.05 -11.97
N ASP A 122 -21.21 7.11 -12.84
CA ASP A 122 -21.99 5.93 -12.47
C ASP A 122 -21.22 5.06 -11.47
N TYR A 123 -19.91 4.91 -11.68
CA TYR A 123 -19.03 4.25 -10.72
C TYR A 123 -19.16 4.86 -9.33
N LEU A 124 -19.00 6.18 -9.22
CA LEU A 124 -18.94 6.86 -7.93
C LEU A 124 -20.24 6.77 -7.14
N GLN A 125 -21.38 6.62 -7.82
CA GLN A 125 -22.70 6.44 -7.21
C GLN A 125 -23.07 4.97 -6.97
N SER A 126 -22.25 4.02 -7.44
CA SER A 126 -22.54 2.61 -7.30
C SER A 126 -22.33 2.12 -5.85
N PRO A 127 -23.19 1.22 -5.33
CA PRO A 127 -22.98 0.56 -4.05
C PRO A 127 -21.62 -0.17 -3.99
N PHE A 128 -21.18 -0.71 -5.12
CA PHE A 128 -19.85 -1.33 -5.25
C PHE A 128 -18.73 -0.34 -4.93
N ALA A 129 -18.75 0.87 -5.49
CA ALA A 129 -17.72 1.86 -5.24
C ALA A 129 -17.70 2.30 -3.77
N LEU A 130 -18.86 2.51 -3.16
CA LEU A 130 -18.96 2.87 -1.74
C LEU A 130 -18.33 1.79 -0.84
N ILE A 131 -18.72 0.53 -1.01
CA ILE A 131 -18.19 -0.60 -0.22
C ILE A 131 -16.70 -0.76 -0.49
N SER A 132 -16.30 -0.74 -1.76
CA SER A 132 -14.90 -0.88 -2.17
C SER A 132 -14.05 0.23 -1.57
N GLN A 133 -14.49 1.48 -1.63
CA GLN A 133 -13.75 2.63 -1.10
C GLN A 133 -13.63 2.57 0.43
N ALA A 134 -14.69 2.18 1.13
CA ALA A 134 -14.66 1.98 2.58
C ALA A 134 -13.65 0.89 2.98
N LEU A 135 -13.69 -0.27 2.32
CA LEU A 135 -12.73 -1.35 2.56
C LEU A 135 -11.28 -0.92 2.26
N GLY A 136 -11.07 -0.20 1.16
CA GLY A 136 -9.75 0.34 0.81
C GLY A 136 -9.23 1.31 1.87
N ALA A 137 -10.08 2.21 2.36
CA ALA A 137 -9.73 3.14 3.43
C ALA A 137 -9.37 2.42 4.74
N MET A 138 -10.14 1.38 5.12
CA MET A 138 -9.86 0.56 6.30
C MET A 138 -8.51 -0.14 6.20
N LEU A 139 -8.16 -0.70 5.04
CA LEU A 139 -6.88 -1.37 4.83
C LEU A 139 -5.70 -0.38 4.90
N ILE A 140 -5.84 0.81 4.30
CA ILE A 140 -4.83 1.87 4.38
C ILE A 140 -4.63 2.30 5.83
N PHE A 141 -5.72 2.56 6.55
CA PHE A 141 -5.68 2.96 7.95
C PHE A 141 -5.06 1.86 8.83
N GLY A 142 -5.51 0.61 8.68
CA GLY A 142 -4.98 -0.54 9.41
C GLY A 142 -3.50 -0.76 9.15
N THR A 143 -3.02 -0.58 7.92
CA THR A 143 -1.59 -0.64 7.57
C THR A 143 -0.80 0.46 8.28
N GLY A 144 -1.33 1.68 8.31
CA GLY A 144 -0.71 2.81 9.03
C GLY A 144 -0.59 2.54 10.53
N VAL A 145 -1.66 2.06 11.16
CA VAL A 145 -1.67 1.69 12.59
C VAL A 145 -0.71 0.53 12.86
N ALA A 146 -0.68 -0.49 12.00
CA ALA A 146 0.25 -1.61 12.13
C ALA A 146 1.71 -1.13 12.06
N MET A 147 2.03 -0.20 11.16
CA MET A 147 3.37 0.39 11.06
C MET A 147 3.73 1.16 12.34
N LEU A 148 2.82 1.96 12.89
CA LEU A 148 3.04 2.64 14.18
C LEU A 148 3.26 1.64 15.32
N GLY A 149 2.50 0.53 15.33
CA GLY A 149 2.65 -0.54 16.31
C GLY A 149 4.04 -1.20 16.24
N VAL A 150 4.54 -1.46 15.03
CA VAL A 150 5.90 -1.95 14.82
C VAL A 150 6.94 -0.98 15.36
N MET A 151 6.82 0.32 15.02
CA MET A 151 7.76 1.34 15.50
C MET A 151 7.74 1.48 17.02
N ALA A 152 6.56 1.51 17.63
CA ALA A 152 6.41 1.61 19.08
C ALA A 152 7.03 0.40 19.80
N LYS A 153 6.83 -0.81 19.26
CA LYS A 153 7.44 -2.02 19.79
C LYS A 153 8.97 -1.93 19.75
N ASP A 154 9.55 -1.51 18.62
CA ASP A 154 11.00 -1.40 18.47
C ASP A 154 11.62 -0.44 19.50
N VAL A 155 10.97 0.70 19.75
CA VAL A 155 11.36 1.66 20.79
C VAL A 155 11.29 1.06 22.20
N VAL A 156 10.25 0.27 22.50
CA VAL A 156 10.09 -0.37 23.81
C VAL A 156 11.12 -1.48 24.02
N ASP A 157 11.39 -2.29 23.00
CA ASP A 157 12.42 -3.33 23.05
C ASP A 157 13.81 -2.71 23.28
N GLU A 158 14.14 -1.63 22.58
CA GLU A 158 15.38 -0.87 22.77
C GLU A 158 15.49 -0.27 24.18
N ALA A 159 14.40 0.33 24.69
CA ALA A 159 14.38 0.87 26.05
C ALA A 159 14.57 -0.21 27.12
N ARG A 160 14.00 -1.41 26.90
CA ARG A 160 14.18 -2.56 27.79
C ARG A 160 15.62 -3.06 27.78
N ALA A 161 16.21 -3.23 26.61
CA ALA A 161 17.62 -3.65 26.47
C ALA A 161 18.57 -2.67 27.19
N ASN A 162 18.32 -1.36 27.06
CA ASN A 162 19.11 -0.33 27.75
C ASN A 162 18.87 -0.28 29.26
N SER A 163 17.74 -0.77 29.77
CA SER A 163 17.46 -0.87 31.21
C SER A 163 18.06 -2.12 31.85
N GLU A 164 18.33 -3.17 31.07
CA GLU A 164 18.95 -4.41 31.51
C GLU A 164 20.49 -4.30 31.54
N ILE A 165 21.08 -3.20 31.05
CA ILE A 165 22.51 -2.88 31.12
C ILE A 165 22.70 -1.74 32.12
N ASP A 166 23.44 -1.98 33.20
CA ASP A 166 23.80 -0.92 34.15
C ASP A 166 24.75 0.08 33.48
N ALA A 167 24.29 1.32 33.31
CA ALA A 167 25.02 2.37 32.60
C ALA A 167 26.34 2.78 33.28
N LEU A 168 26.53 2.45 34.56
CA LEU A 168 27.73 2.77 35.35
C LEU A 168 28.82 1.69 35.25
N SER A 169 28.44 0.42 35.17
CA SER A 169 29.38 -0.71 35.12
C SER A 169 29.47 -1.40 33.75
N GLY A 170 28.52 -1.16 32.85
CA GLY A 170 28.41 -1.87 31.57
C GLY A 170 28.08 -3.35 31.71
N LEU A 171 27.68 -3.80 32.91
CA LEU A 171 27.29 -5.18 33.19
C LEU A 171 25.76 -5.32 33.09
N CYS A 172 25.27 -6.54 32.86
CA CYS A 172 23.85 -6.82 33.00
C CYS A 172 23.43 -6.59 34.45
N ASN A 173 22.27 -5.95 34.63
CA ASN A 173 21.65 -5.69 35.93
C ASN A 173 21.09 -6.98 36.56
#